data_AF-A0A958U062-F1
#
_entry.id   AF-A0A958U062-F1
#
_cell.length_a   1.000
_cell.length_b   1.000
_cell.length_c   1.000
_cell.angle_alpha   90.00
_cell.angle_beta   90.00
_cell.angle_gamma   90.00
#
_symmetry.space_group_name_H-M   'P 1'
#
loop_
_entity.id
_entity.type
_entity.pdbx_description
1 polymer ?
#
loop_
_entity_poly.entity_id
_entity_poly.type
_entity_poly.pdbx_seq_one_letter_code
_entity_poly.pdbx_strand_id
1 'polypeptide(L)'
;MKLVIQIVLWIVIIFLGWKLWNSVMGPVEFNKIKEARYVKVIENLKDIQAAELAHKEITGSFTGDWDSLVSFIDTAKFAITQRRDTSYADVAKNKAFGISEGYFIEESLIDTLGFTPVKDSLYGTTGRYKTMMNIPVEGINAKFDLKAGKIVKNDASYSVFEAKVSKKTILSDLDKDLIIQEMQVQSVDGVNGPDIKVGSLEEVNTSGNWPKLYDSAKDK
;
A
#
# COMPACT_ATOMS: atom_id res chain seq x y z
N MET A 1 34.21 52.83 -20.09
CA MET A 1 32.94 52.23 -20.55
C MET A 1 33.09 50.76 -20.96
N LYS A 2 34.01 50.39 -21.86
CA LYS A 2 34.22 48.99 -22.29
C LYS A 2 34.51 48.00 -21.14
N LEU A 3 35.34 48.39 -20.17
CA LEU A 3 35.77 47.53 -19.07
C LEU A 3 34.64 47.23 -18.07
N VAL A 4 33.79 48.22 -17.78
CA VAL A 4 32.61 48.06 -16.91
C VAL A 4 31.59 47.11 -17.56
N ILE A 5 31.31 47.29 -18.85
CA ILE A 5 30.41 46.41 -19.61
C ILE A 5 30.95 44.97 -19.60
N GLN A 6 32.26 44.78 -19.79
CA GLN A 6 32.88 43.45 -19.78
C GLN A 6 32.77 42.77 -18.41
N ILE A 7 32.96 43.50 -17.30
CA ILE A 7 32.80 42.95 -15.94
C ILE A 7 31.35 42.57 -15.68
N VAL A 8 30.38 43.42 -16.04
CA VAL A 8 28.95 43.11 -15.90
C VAL A 8 28.59 41.87 -16.71
N LEU A 9 29.11 41.76 -17.93
CA LEU A 9 28.85 40.61 -18.81
C LEU A 9 29.44 39.32 -18.23
N TRP A 10 30.61 39.38 -17.60
CA TRP A 10 31.18 38.24 -16.85
C TRP A 10 30.33 37.82 -15.65
N ILE A 11 29.80 38.78 -14.88
CA ILE A 11 28.89 38.49 -13.75
C ILE A 11 27.63 37.81 -14.28
N VAL A 12 27.07 38.28 -15.39
CA VAL A 12 25.91 37.65 -16.03
C VAL A 12 26.24 36.25 -16.52
N ILE A 13 27.40 36.01 -17.12
CA ILE A 13 27.82 34.66 -17.57
C ILE A 13 27.91 33.70 -16.38
N ILE A 14 28.53 34.12 -15.27
CA ILE A 14 28.64 33.28 -14.06
C ILE A 14 27.24 32.98 -13.49
N PHE A 15 26.38 33.99 -13.42
CA PHE A 15 25.00 33.83 -12.95
C PHE A 15 24.20 32.86 -13.84
N LEU A 16 24.30 33.00 -15.17
CA LEU A 16 23.63 32.11 -16.11
C LEU A 16 24.20 30.68 -16.05
N GLY A 17 25.50 30.52 -15.87
CA GLY A 17 26.14 29.22 -15.67
C GLY A 17 25.65 28.52 -14.41
N TRP A 18 25.55 29.25 -13.29
CA TRP A 18 24.96 28.72 -12.05
C TRP A 18 23.48 28.35 -12.22
N LYS A 19 22.70 29.19 -12.91
CA LYS A 19 21.29 28.91 -13.19
C LYS A 19 21.10 27.66 -14.06
N LEU A 20 21.96 27.45 -15.05
CA LEU A 20 21.94 26.25 -15.89
C LEU A 20 22.28 25.00 -15.07
N TRP A 21 23.31 25.07 -14.22
CA TRP A 21 23.66 23.98 -13.31
C TRP A 21 22.48 23.61 -12.41
N ASN A 22 21.86 24.60 -11.75
CA ASN A 22 20.73 24.38 -10.86
C ASN A 22 19.51 23.82 -11.62
N SER A 23 19.28 24.25 -12.85
CA SER A 23 18.19 23.75 -13.70
C SER A 23 18.36 22.28 -14.08
N VAL A 24 19.59 21.78 -14.21
CA VAL A 24 19.87 20.37 -14.54
C VAL A 24 19.94 19.51 -13.29
N MET A 25 20.61 19.99 -12.24
CA MET A 25 20.84 19.22 -11.02
C MET A 25 19.62 19.18 -10.10
N GLY A 26 18.80 20.24 -10.08
CA GLY A 26 17.59 20.33 -9.24
C GLY A 26 16.62 19.16 -9.43
N PRO A 27 16.21 18.83 -10.68
CA PRO A 27 15.35 17.68 -10.94
C PRO A 27 15.97 16.32 -10.54
N VAL A 28 17.30 16.19 -10.62
CA VAL A 28 18.00 14.95 -10.27
C VAL A 28 17.99 14.73 -8.75
N GLU A 29 18.33 15.75 -7.99
CA GLU A 29 18.29 15.69 -6.52
C GLU A 29 16.85 15.50 -6.01
N PHE A 30 15.89 16.19 -6.63
CA PHE A 30 14.47 16.00 -6.35
C PHE A 30 14.04 14.54 -6.52
N ASN A 31 14.37 13.92 -7.64
CA ASN A 31 14.00 12.52 -7.90
C ASN A 31 14.65 11.56 -6.91
N LYS A 32 15.92 11.79 -6.54
CA LYS A 32 16.62 10.96 -5.54
C LYS A 32 15.97 11.03 -4.16
N ILE A 33 15.65 12.25 -3.69
CA ILE A 33 15.00 12.45 -2.39
C ILE A 33 13.57 11.89 -2.41
N LYS A 34 12.84 12.14 -3.51
CA LYS A 34 11.49 11.62 -3.74
C LYS A 34 11.44 10.11 -3.64
N GLU A 35 12.29 9.41 -4.39
CA GLU A 35 12.32 7.95 -4.41
C GLU A 35 12.62 7.37 -3.03
N ALA A 36 13.63 7.91 -2.34
CA ALA A 36 13.97 7.50 -0.98
C ALA A 36 12.82 7.67 0.03
N ARG A 37 12.04 8.75 -0.09
CA ARG A 37 10.87 8.99 0.76
C ARG A 37 9.68 8.12 0.37
N TYR A 38 9.45 7.94 -0.92
CA TYR A 38 8.36 7.10 -1.43
C TYR A 38 8.54 5.66 -0.99
N VAL A 39 9.75 5.11 -1.01
CA VAL A 39 10.04 3.76 -0.50
C VAL A 39 9.56 3.60 0.95
N LYS A 40 9.95 4.52 1.85
CA LYS A 40 9.54 4.49 3.27
C LYS A 40 8.03 4.61 3.44
N VAL A 41 7.40 5.53 2.71
CA VAL A 41 5.95 5.75 2.77
C VAL A 41 5.19 4.53 2.27
N ILE A 42 5.63 3.94 1.15
CA ILE A 42 5.02 2.76 0.55
C ILE A 42 5.18 1.54 1.46
N GLU A 43 6.31 1.39 2.14
CA GLU A 43 6.50 0.32 3.13
C GLU A 43 5.47 0.42 4.26
N ASN A 44 5.26 1.62 4.83
CA ASN A 44 4.20 1.83 5.83
C ASN A 44 2.81 1.58 5.25
N LEU A 45 2.53 2.00 4.01
CA LEU A 45 1.23 1.72 3.35
C LEU A 45 1.00 0.22 3.13
N LYS A 46 2.05 -0.56 2.86
CA LYS A 46 1.95 -2.03 2.78
C LYS A 46 1.69 -2.68 4.13
N ASP A 47 2.32 -2.16 5.18
CA ASP A 47 2.03 -2.61 6.53
C ASP A 47 0.56 -2.34 6.92
N ILE A 48 0.02 -1.17 6.55
CA ILE A 48 -1.39 -0.82 6.73
C ILE A 48 -2.28 -1.76 5.90
N GLN A 49 -1.94 -1.99 4.64
CA GLN A 49 -2.66 -2.92 3.76
C GLN A 49 -2.72 -4.34 4.35
N ALA A 50 -1.61 -4.86 4.85
CA ALA A 50 -1.54 -6.18 5.45
C ALA A 50 -2.40 -6.28 6.72
N ALA A 51 -2.40 -5.24 7.57
CA ALA A 51 -3.25 -5.17 8.74
C ALA A 51 -4.74 -5.14 8.39
N GLU A 52 -5.12 -4.33 7.40
CA GLU A 52 -6.51 -4.23 6.93
C GLU A 52 -6.99 -5.55 6.30
N LEU A 53 -6.15 -6.22 5.52
CA LEU A 53 -6.46 -7.54 4.96
C LEU A 53 -6.66 -8.58 6.06
N ALA A 54 -5.81 -8.60 7.08
CA ALA A 54 -5.97 -9.47 8.24
C ALA A 54 -7.25 -9.16 9.02
N HIS A 55 -7.57 -7.87 9.20
CA HIS A 55 -8.80 -7.43 9.85
C HIS A 55 -10.04 -7.88 9.07
N LYS A 56 -10.01 -7.82 7.73
CA LYS A 56 -11.09 -8.35 6.90
C LYS A 56 -11.19 -9.88 6.97
N GLU A 57 -10.08 -10.59 7.03
CA GLU A 57 -10.07 -12.05 7.10
C GLU A 57 -10.69 -12.56 8.41
N ILE A 58 -10.37 -11.92 9.54
CA ILE A 58 -10.81 -12.36 10.87
C ILE A 58 -12.17 -11.76 11.25
N THR A 59 -12.37 -10.47 11.01
CA THR A 59 -13.58 -9.72 11.44
C THR A 59 -14.62 -9.57 10.33
N GLY A 60 -14.27 -9.87 9.07
CA GLY A 60 -15.17 -9.76 7.90
C GLY A 60 -15.34 -8.34 7.33
N SER A 61 -14.67 -7.34 7.90
CA SER A 61 -14.76 -5.93 7.45
C SER A 61 -13.43 -5.21 7.59
N PHE A 62 -13.29 -4.02 7.00
CA PHE A 62 -12.13 -3.14 7.20
C PHE A 62 -12.42 -2.10 8.29
N THR A 63 -11.38 -1.46 8.83
CA THR A 63 -11.52 -0.41 9.85
C THR A 63 -11.05 0.95 9.34
N GLY A 64 -11.77 2.00 9.71
CA GLY A 64 -11.37 3.39 9.46
C GLY A 64 -10.68 4.03 10.66
N ASP A 65 -10.59 3.30 11.78
CA ASP A 65 -10.08 3.79 13.05
C ASP A 65 -8.74 3.12 13.38
N TRP A 66 -7.75 3.96 13.69
CA TRP A 66 -6.38 3.54 13.95
C TRP A 66 -6.24 2.79 15.28
N ASP A 67 -6.93 3.24 16.33
CA ASP A 67 -6.83 2.62 17.65
C ASP A 67 -7.44 1.22 17.61
N SER A 68 -8.56 1.05 16.90
CA SER A 68 -9.17 -0.24 16.59
C SER A 68 -8.22 -1.16 15.82
N LEU A 69 -7.56 -0.64 14.77
CA LEU A 69 -6.62 -1.42 13.97
C LEU A 69 -5.42 -1.90 14.80
N VAL A 70 -4.84 -1.02 15.62
CA VAL A 70 -3.70 -1.36 16.49
C VAL A 70 -4.11 -2.36 17.57
N SER A 71 -5.26 -2.15 18.22
CA SER A 71 -5.80 -3.08 19.21
C SER A 71 -6.12 -4.45 18.60
N PHE A 72 -6.60 -4.48 17.37
CA PHE A 72 -6.83 -5.71 16.63
C PHE A 72 -5.51 -6.48 16.41
N ILE A 73 -4.46 -5.82 15.94
CA ILE A 73 -3.15 -6.46 15.71
C ILE A 73 -2.58 -7.07 17.01
N ASP A 74 -2.77 -6.39 18.15
CA ASP A 74 -2.29 -6.85 19.45
C ASP A 74 -3.07 -8.07 20.00
N THR A 75 -4.35 -8.19 19.68
CA THR A 75 -5.25 -9.18 20.30
C THR A 75 -5.61 -10.35 19.39
N ALA A 76 -5.67 -10.12 18.08
CA ALA A 76 -6.16 -11.08 17.11
C ALA A 76 -5.15 -12.19 16.79
N LYS A 77 -5.68 -13.33 16.36
CA LYS A 77 -4.90 -14.51 15.98
C LYS A 77 -5.47 -15.10 14.69
N PHE A 78 -4.60 -15.47 13.76
CA PHE A 78 -4.95 -16.27 12.61
C PHE A 78 -5.23 -17.70 13.04
N ALA A 79 -6.35 -18.26 12.58
CA ALA A 79 -6.64 -19.68 12.71
C ALA A 79 -5.91 -20.42 11.57
N ILE A 80 -4.98 -21.32 11.91
CA ILE A 80 -4.36 -22.20 10.93
C ILE A 80 -5.40 -23.25 10.56
N THR A 81 -6.00 -23.12 9.38
CA THR A 81 -7.00 -24.08 8.90
C THR A 81 -6.41 -25.02 7.87
N GLN A 82 -6.84 -26.27 7.92
CA GLN A 82 -6.52 -27.28 6.92
C GLN A 82 -7.82 -27.76 6.28
N ARG A 83 -7.94 -27.58 4.96
CA ARG A 83 -8.99 -28.20 4.18
C ARG A 83 -8.59 -29.64 3.84
N ARG A 84 -9.47 -30.58 4.16
CA ARG A 84 -9.36 -32.00 3.81
C ARG A 84 -10.58 -32.37 2.98
N ASP A 85 -10.35 -32.64 1.71
CA ASP A 85 -11.40 -33.07 0.80
C ASP A 85 -11.47 -34.60 0.85
N THR A 86 -12.65 -35.12 1.19
CA THR A 86 -12.93 -36.55 1.25
C THR A 86 -14.03 -36.87 0.27
N SER A 87 -13.81 -37.87 -0.59
CA SER A 87 -14.82 -38.41 -1.48
C SER A 87 -15.14 -39.84 -1.10
N TYR A 88 -16.43 -40.16 -1.02
CA TYR A 88 -16.90 -41.52 -0.76
C TYR A 88 -18.09 -41.86 -1.65
N ALA A 89 -18.32 -43.14 -1.94
CA ALA A 89 -19.36 -43.56 -2.86
C ALA A 89 -20.76 -43.23 -2.31
N ASP A 90 -21.61 -42.60 -3.13
CA ASP A 90 -23.01 -42.33 -2.81
C ASP A 90 -23.82 -43.62 -2.91
N VAL A 91 -23.87 -44.39 -1.81
CA VAL A 91 -24.53 -45.69 -1.77
C VAL A 91 -26.03 -45.58 -2.11
N ALA A 92 -26.70 -44.49 -1.72
CA ALA A 92 -28.13 -44.31 -1.96
C ALA A 92 -28.42 -44.06 -3.44
N LYS A 93 -27.64 -43.17 -4.07
CA LYS A 93 -27.81 -42.83 -5.48
C LYS A 93 -27.32 -43.96 -6.40
N ASN A 94 -26.19 -44.59 -6.08
CA ASN A 94 -25.70 -45.75 -6.83
C ASN A 94 -26.73 -46.89 -6.83
N LYS A 95 -27.36 -47.18 -5.69
CA LYS A 95 -28.43 -48.18 -5.58
C LYS A 95 -29.69 -47.79 -6.35
N ALA A 96 -30.07 -46.50 -6.34
CA ALA A 96 -31.25 -46.01 -7.07
C ALA A 96 -31.09 -46.12 -8.60
N PHE A 97 -29.87 -45.96 -9.12
CA PHE A 97 -29.56 -46.06 -10.55
C PHE A 97 -29.10 -47.47 -10.99
N GLY A 98 -29.06 -48.44 -10.08
CA GLY A 98 -28.69 -49.82 -10.40
C GLY A 98 -27.21 -50.01 -10.78
N ILE A 99 -26.34 -49.08 -10.38
CA ILE A 99 -24.89 -49.13 -10.63
C ILE A 99 -24.12 -49.44 -9.35
N SER A 100 -23.02 -50.18 -9.46
CA SER A 100 -22.20 -50.55 -8.31
C SER A 100 -21.33 -49.38 -7.83
N GLU A 101 -20.76 -48.61 -8.75
CA GLU A 101 -19.94 -47.42 -8.48
C GLU A 101 -20.12 -46.40 -9.61
N GLY A 102 -20.29 -45.12 -9.28
CA GLY A 102 -20.39 -44.06 -10.28
C GLY A 102 -20.75 -42.67 -9.73
N TYR A 103 -21.53 -42.61 -8.67
CA TYR A 103 -21.78 -41.39 -7.91
C TYR A 103 -20.93 -41.37 -6.63
N PHE A 104 -20.30 -40.22 -6.38
CA PHE A 104 -19.51 -39.93 -5.19
C PHE A 104 -20.06 -38.68 -4.50
N ILE A 105 -20.05 -38.69 -3.18
CA ILE A 105 -20.30 -37.52 -2.34
C ILE A 105 -18.92 -36.93 -2.04
N GLU A 106 -18.76 -35.65 -2.38
CA GLU A 106 -17.57 -34.87 -2.06
C GLU A 106 -17.89 -34.01 -0.83
N GLU A 107 -17.19 -34.25 0.26
CA GLU A 107 -17.25 -33.44 1.47
C GLU A 107 -15.90 -32.77 1.72
N SER A 108 -15.93 -31.47 2.00
CA SER A 108 -14.75 -30.72 2.41
C SER A 108 -14.85 -30.42 3.90
N LEU A 109 -13.91 -30.95 4.68
CA LEU A 109 -13.79 -30.70 6.11
C LEU A 109 -12.71 -29.64 6.32
N ILE A 110 -13.06 -28.57 7.03
CA ILE A 110 -12.10 -27.53 7.43
C ILE A 110 -11.79 -27.75 8.91
N ASP A 111 -10.57 -28.18 9.20
CA ASP A 111 -10.09 -28.41 10.56
C ASP A 111 -9.18 -27.27 11.01
N THR A 112 -9.22 -26.88 12.29
CA THR A 112 -8.38 -25.80 12.84
C THR A 112 -7.24 -26.38 13.64
N LEU A 113 -6.01 -26.30 13.10
CA LEU A 113 -4.81 -26.91 13.68
C LEU A 113 -4.20 -26.08 14.81
N GLY A 114 -4.48 -24.78 14.87
CA GLY A 114 -3.94 -23.90 15.90
C GLY A 114 -4.16 -22.43 15.61
N PHE A 115 -3.54 -21.57 16.44
CA PHE A 115 -3.65 -20.12 16.34
C PHE A 115 -2.29 -19.44 16.35
N THR A 116 -2.06 -18.53 15.41
CA THR A 116 -0.85 -17.69 15.34
C THR A 116 -1.21 -16.22 15.55
N PRO A 117 -0.55 -15.49 16.46
CA PRO A 117 -0.81 -14.07 16.65
C PRO A 117 -0.61 -13.25 15.37
N VAL A 118 -1.53 -12.33 15.07
CA VAL A 118 -1.44 -11.46 13.88
C VAL A 118 -0.18 -10.61 13.92
N LYS A 119 0.15 -10.03 15.08
CA LYS A 119 1.39 -9.28 15.32
C LYS A 119 2.65 -10.03 14.87
N ASP A 120 2.77 -11.30 15.23
CA ASP A 120 3.97 -12.10 15.00
C ASP A 120 4.04 -12.52 13.52
N SER A 121 2.88 -12.78 12.90
CA SER A 121 2.80 -13.14 11.48
C SER A 121 3.11 -11.98 10.55
N LEU A 122 2.64 -10.77 10.86
CA LEU A 122 2.77 -9.60 9.96
C LEU A 122 4.02 -8.76 10.25
N TYR A 123 4.36 -8.62 11.54
CA TYR A 123 5.41 -7.69 11.99
C TYR A 123 6.57 -8.39 12.69
N GLY A 124 6.50 -9.71 12.89
CA GLY A 124 7.52 -10.47 13.58
C GLY A 124 7.77 -9.91 14.98
N THR A 125 9.02 -9.55 15.26
CA THR A 125 9.43 -8.94 16.53
C THR A 125 9.33 -7.40 16.53
N THR A 126 8.96 -6.80 15.40
CA THR A 126 8.99 -5.33 15.25
C THR A 126 7.67 -4.69 15.69
N GLY A 127 7.73 -3.68 16.57
CA GLY A 127 6.57 -2.93 17.04
C GLY A 127 6.07 -1.85 16.06
N ARG A 128 6.43 -1.94 14.77
CA ARG A 128 6.26 -0.85 13.79
C ARG A 128 4.80 -0.51 13.49
N TYR A 129 3.89 -1.46 13.69
CA TYR A 129 2.45 -1.26 13.58
C TYR A 129 1.90 -0.18 14.53
N LYS A 130 2.57 0.11 15.65
CA LYS A 130 2.14 1.18 16.58
C LYS A 130 2.40 2.58 16.02
N THR A 131 3.37 2.70 15.12
CA THR A 131 3.78 3.97 14.51
C THR A 131 3.37 4.11 13.05
N MET A 132 2.71 3.11 12.46
CA MET A 132 2.34 3.09 11.04
C MET A 132 1.35 4.19 10.65
N MET A 133 0.60 4.74 11.62
CA MET A 133 -0.29 5.90 11.43
C MET A 133 0.48 7.15 10.97
N ASN A 134 1.75 7.27 11.38
CA ASN A 134 2.56 8.46 11.11
C ASN A 134 3.37 8.28 9.82
N ILE A 135 3.55 9.38 9.10
CA ILE A 135 4.38 9.41 7.89
C ILE A 135 5.86 9.28 8.30
N PRO A 136 6.60 8.29 7.77
CA PRO A 136 7.99 8.01 8.18
C PRO A 136 9.00 8.91 7.46
N VAL A 137 8.77 10.23 7.50
CA VAL A 137 9.64 11.23 6.88
C VAL A 137 10.06 12.27 7.91
N GLU A 138 11.38 12.49 8.01
CA GLU A 138 11.95 13.45 8.96
C GLU A 138 11.42 14.87 8.69
N GLY A 139 10.99 15.56 9.74
CA GLY A 139 10.45 16.92 9.66
C GLY A 139 8.96 17.03 9.31
N ILE A 140 8.29 15.92 8.98
CA ILE A 140 6.85 15.90 8.66
C ILE A 140 6.09 15.17 9.77
N ASN A 141 5.35 15.93 10.58
CA ASN A 141 4.43 15.36 11.58
C ASN A 141 3.00 15.31 11.02
N ALA A 142 2.77 14.40 10.08
CA ALA A 142 1.47 14.16 9.49
C ALA A 142 1.13 12.67 9.50
N LYS A 143 -0.17 12.39 9.44
CA LYS A 143 -0.75 11.04 9.54
C LYS A 143 -1.38 10.62 8.21
N PHE A 144 -1.46 9.32 7.98
CA PHE A 144 -2.21 8.78 6.84
C PHE A 144 -3.72 8.98 7.05
N ASP A 145 -4.44 9.35 6.00
CA ASP A 145 -5.91 9.39 5.98
C ASP A 145 -6.41 7.96 5.72
N LEU A 146 -6.96 7.31 6.74
CA LEU A 146 -7.52 5.97 6.68
C LEU A 146 -9.04 6.07 6.73
N LYS A 147 -9.70 5.45 5.75
CA LYS A 147 -11.16 5.37 5.68
C LYS A 147 -11.56 3.96 5.30
N ALA A 148 -12.63 3.49 5.92
CA ALA A 148 -13.28 2.24 5.56
C ALA A 148 -14.75 2.48 5.21
N GLY A 149 -15.29 1.63 4.37
CA GLY A 149 -16.68 1.70 3.92
C GLY A 149 -17.17 0.37 3.37
N LYS A 150 -18.39 0.39 2.83
CA LYS A 150 -18.98 -0.74 2.11
C LYS A 150 -19.53 -0.22 0.80
N ILE A 151 -19.27 -0.95 -0.28
CA ILE A 151 -19.86 -0.69 -1.60
C ILE A 151 -20.76 -1.87 -1.99
N VAL A 152 -21.83 -1.56 -2.71
CA VAL A 152 -22.72 -2.58 -3.27
C VAL A 152 -22.44 -2.68 -4.75
N LYS A 153 -22.07 -3.87 -5.22
CA LYS A 153 -21.81 -4.15 -6.63
C LYS A 153 -22.48 -5.47 -7.00
N ASN A 154 -23.31 -5.48 -8.04
CA ASN A 154 -24.04 -6.65 -8.49
C ASN A 154 -24.82 -7.34 -7.35
N ASP A 155 -25.58 -6.56 -6.57
CA ASP A 155 -26.36 -7.02 -5.40
C ASP A 155 -25.56 -7.67 -4.25
N ALA A 156 -24.23 -7.63 -4.31
CA ALA A 156 -23.34 -8.08 -3.25
C ALA A 156 -22.67 -6.88 -2.55
N SER A 157 -22.61 -6.93 -1.21
CA SER A 157 -21.93 -5.92 -0.40
C SER A 157 -20.48 -6.32 -0.18
N TYR A 158 -19.56 -5.42 -0.54
CA TYR A 158 -18.12 -5.58 -0.36
C TYR A 158 -17.61 -4.50 0.59
N SER A 159 -16.93 -4.92 1.65
CA SER A 159 -16.14 -4.02 2.48
C SER A 159 -14.96 -3.49 1.67
N VAL A 160 -14.69 -2.19 1.79
CA VAL A 160 -13.58 -1.48 1.14
C VAL A 160 -12.85 -0.58 2.14
N PHE A 161 -11.60 -0.25 1.83
CA PHE A 161 -10.82 0.72 2.57
C PHE A 161 -9.95 1.55 1.62
N GLU A 162 -9.59 2.75 2.06
CA GLU A 162 -8.59 3.60 1.42
C GLU A 162 -7.69 4.17 2.51
N ALA A 163 -6.39 3.93 2.38
CA ALA A 163 -5.37 4.65 3.13
C ALA A 163 -4.57 5.50 2.15
N LYS A 164 -4.49 6.81 2.39
CA LYS A 164 -3.80 7.74 1.47
C LYS A 164 -2.98 8.81 2.18
N VAL A 165 -2.03 9.34 1.42
CA VAL A 165 -1.20 10.48 1.80
C VAL A 165 -0.92 11.34 0.57
N SER A 166 -0.96 12.66 0.75
CA SER A 166 -0.69 13.57 -0.36
C SER A 166 0.81 13.68 -0.64
N LYS A 167 1.20 13.57 -1.91
CA LYS A 167 2.59 13.77 -2.37
C LYS A 167 3.13 15.14 -1.94
N LYS A 168 2.27 16.16 -1.96
CA LYS A 168 2.60 17.52 -1.50
C LYS A 168 3.04 17.55 -0.04
N THR A 169 2.48 16.68 0.81
CA THR A 169 2.87 16.59 2.22
C THR A 169 4.25 15.95 2.34
N ILE A 170 4.49 14.86 1.61
CA ILE A 170 5.75 14.09 1.62
C ILE A 170 6.94 14.89 1.11
N LEU A 171 6.71 15.79 0.13
CA LEU A 171 7.74 16.54 -0.57
C LEU A 171 7.70 18.04 -0.24
N SER A 172 7.05 18.43 0.86
CA SER A 172 6.71 19.84 1.17
C SER A 172 7.91 20.80 1.30
N ASP A 173 9.10 20.28 1.55
CA ASP A 173 10.38 20.97 1.68
C ASP A 173 11.16 21.10 0.35
N LEU A 174 10.69 20.45 -0.72
CA LEU A 174 11.31 20.50 -2.04
C LEU A 174 10.75 21.65 -2.90
N ASP A 175 11.31 21.81 -4.11
CA ASP A 175 10.89 22.82 -5.07
C ASP A 175 9.40 22.67 -5.45
N LYS A 176 8.63 23.75 -5.28
CA LYS A 176 7.18 23.77 -5.50
C LYS A 176 6.77 23.46 -6.94
N ASP A 177 7.57 23.89 -7.91
CA ASP A 177 7.27 23.68 -9.32
C ASP A 177 7.43 22.19 -9.67
N LEU A 178 8.48 21.55 -9.13
CA LEU A 178 8.70 20.11 -9.28
C LEU A 178 7.61 19.28 -8.56
N ILE A 179 7.10 19.73 -7.41
CA ILE A 179 5.98 19.08 -6.73
C ILE A 179 4.72 19.14 -7.60
N ILE A 180 4.40 20.30 -8.19
CA ILE A 180 3.22 20.47 -9.04
C ILE A 180 3.32 19.56 -10.27
N GLN A 181 4.50 19.49 -10.90
CA GLN A 181 4.77 18.57 -12.00
C GLN A 181 4.53 17.12 -11.56
N GLU A 182 5.10 16.71 -10.42
CA GLU A 182 4.99 15.36 -9.87
C GLU A 182 3.54 14.97 -9.51
N MET A 183 2.70 15.93 -9.10
CA MET A 183 1.27 15.70 -8.86
C MET A 183 0.47 15.42 -10.14
N GLN A 184 0.98 15.88 -11.30
CA GLN A 184 0.37 15.69 -12.62
C GLN A 184 0.94 14.50 -13.37
N VAL A 185 1.98 13.84 -12.85
CA VAL A 185 2.61 12.69 -13.49
C VAL A 185 1.59 11.55 -13.62
N GLN A 186 1.41 11.10 -14.86
CA GLN A 186 0.81 9.83 -15.21
C GLN A 186 1.86 8.99 -15.94
N SER A 187 2.43 8.02 -15.24
CA SER A 187 3.49 7.17 -15.77
C SER A 187 3.33 5.75 -15.26
N VAL A 188 3.81 4.78 -16.05
CA VAL A 188 3.90 3.38 -15.63
C VAL A 188 4.95 3.23 -14.53
N ASP A 189 6.01 4.03 -14.57
CA ASP A 189 7.15 3.99 -13.64
C ASP A 189 6.98 4.97 -12.47
N GLY A 190 5.86 5.69 -12.39
CA GLY A 190 5.55 6.68 -11.37
C GLY A 190 4.33 6.33 -10.54
N VAL A 191 4.20 6.96 -9.37
CA VAL A 191 2.95 6.90 -8.60
C VAL A 191 1.93 7.80 -9.28
N ASN A 192 0.79 7.28 -9.68
CA ASN A 192 -0.19 8.05 -10.45
C ASN A 192 -1.07 8.92 -9.55
N GLY A 193 -1.23 10.19 -9.93
CA GLY A 193 -2.10 11.14 -9.25
C GLY A 193 -1.43 11.95 -8.12
N PRO A 194 -2.21 12.79 -7.41
CA PRO A 194 -1.69 13.70 -6.39
C PRO A 194 -1.36 13.02 -5.05
N ASP A 195 -1.89 11.81 -4.83
CA ASP A 195 -1.79 11.09 -3.56
C ASP A 195 -1.17 9.70 -3.79
N ILE A 196 -0.41 9.21 -2.81
CA ILE A 196 0.00 7.82 -2.72
C ILE A 196 -1.06 7.11 -1.89
N LYS A 197 -1.71 6.09 -2.47
CA LYS A 197 -2.83 5.41 -1.83
C LYS A 197 -2.79 3.91 -2.00
N VAL A 198 -3.37 3.23 -1.03
CA VAL A 198 -3.65 1.80 -1.07
C VAL A 198 -5.13 1.57 -0.80
N GLY A 199 -5.72 0.72 -1.61
CA GLY A 199 -7.16 0.50 -1.61
C GLY A 199 -7.95 1.58 -2.38
N SER A 200 -9.26 1.42 -2.40
CA SER A 200 -10.21 2.34 -3.01
C SER A 200 -11.53 2.26 -2.26
N LEU A 201 -12.17 3.42 -2.01
CA LEU A 201 -13.54 3.45 -1.49
C LEU A 201 -14.60 3.25 -2.58
N GLU A 202 -14.24 3.43 -3.84
CA GLU A 202 -15.17 3.38 -4.98
C GLU A 202 -15.20 2.00 -5.63
N GLU A 203 -14.10 1.25 -5.54
CA GLU A 203 -13.93 -0.05 -6.20
C GLU A 203 -13.47 -1.11 -5.19
N VAL A 204 -13.77 -2.38 -5.46
CA VAL A 204 -13.26 -3.52 -4.69
C VAL A 204 -11.79 -3.74 -5.06
N ASN A 205 -10.93 -2.81 -4.68
CA ASN A 205 -9.51 -2.86 -4.92
C ASN A 205 -8.79 -2.60 -3.60
N THR A 206 -7.83 -3.47 -3.27
CA THR A 206 -6.97 -3.35 -2.10
C THR A 206 -5.53 -3.03 -2.47
N SER A 207 -5.23 -2.82 -3.75
CA SER A 207 -3.88 -2.61 -4.29
C SER A 207 -3.42 -1.16 -4.14
N GLY A 208 -2.10 -0.97 -4.16
CA GLY A 208 -1.47 0.35 -4.20
C GLY A 208 -1.48 0.98 -5.59
N ASN A 209 -1.36 2.31 -5.66
CA ASN A 209 -1.24 3.06 -6.93
C ASN A 209 0.22 3.31 -7.38
N TRP A 210 1.17 2.53 -6.87
CA TRP A 210 2.60 2.64 -7.17
C TRP A 210 3.09 1.47 -8.04
N PRO A 211 4.20 1.64 -8.80
CA PRO A 211 4.75 0.57 -9.61
C PRO A 211 5.49 -0.48 -8.80
N LYS A 212 5.65 -1.67 -9.41
CA LYS A 212 6.36 -2.81 -8.82
C LYS A 212 7.81 -2.53 -8.42
N LEU A 213 8.43 -1.49 -8.96
CA LEU A 213 9.78 -1.08 -8.54
C LEU A 213 9.88 -0.83 -7.03
N TYR A 214 8.82 -0.26 -6.43
CA TYR A 214 8.77 -0.02 -4.99
C TYR A 214 8.42 -1.27 -4.18
N ASP A 215 8.07 -2.38 -4.84
CA ASP A 215 7.79 -3.68 -4.22
C ASP A 215 9.04 -4.51 -3.99
N SER A 216 10.02 -4.42 -4.88
CA SER A 216 11.27 -5.18 -4.83
C SER A 216 12.27 -4.74 -3.76
N ALA A 217 12.00 -3.63 -3.05
CA ALA A 217 12.93 -3.07 -2.06
C ALA A 217 13.11 -3.96 -0.80
N LYS A 218 12.24 -4.95 -0.59
CA LYS A 218 12.37 -5.94 0.50
C LYS A 218 13.36 -7.08 0.21
N ASP A 219 13.80 -7.24 -1.04
CA ASP A 219 14.61 -8.40 -1.46
C ASP A 219 16.13 -8.13 -1.47
N LYS A 220 16.62 -7.13 -0.73
CA LYS A 220 18.06 -6.85 -0.59
C LYS A 220 18.51 -6.68 0.85
#